data_AF-A0A844EKJ4-F1
#
_entry.id   AF-A0A844EKJ4-F1
#
_cell.length_a   1.000
_cell.length_b   1.000
_cell.length_c   1.000
_cell.angle_alpha   90.00
_cell.angle_beta   90.00
_cell.angle_gamma   90.00
#
_symmetry.space_group_name_H-M   'P 1'
#
loop_
_entity.id
_entity.type
_entity.pdbx_description
1 polymer ?
#
loop_
_entity_poly.entity_id
_entity_poly.type
_entity_poly.pdbx_seq_one_letter_code
_entity_poly.pdbx_strand_id
1 'polypeptide(L)' 'MAMIVRIVEIPTEFKEALPILQKIEAAGYEAYFVGGSVRDTILKRPIHDVDIATSAYPSEVKELFKK' A
#
# COMPACT_ATOMS: atom_id res chain seq x y z
N MET A 1 -0.28 9.04 -22.13
CA MET A 1 1.11 9.19 -21.65
C MET A 1 1.08 9.03 -20.14
N ALA A 2 1.68 7.99 -19.58
CA ALA A 2 1.71 7.78 -18.13
C ALA A 2 2.82 8.66 -17.53
N MET A 3 2.50 9.42 -16.48
CA MET A 3 3.48 10.23 -15.75
C MET A 3 4.04 9.39 -14.60
N ILE A 4 5.34 9.09 -14.64
CA ILE A 4 6.03 8.37 -13.57
C ILE A 4 6.66 9.40 -12.64
N VAL A 5 6.28 9.35 -11.36
CA VAL A 5 6.86 10.17 -10.29
C VAL A 5 7.64 9.25 -9.35
N ARG A 6 8.85 9.66 -8.96
CA ARG A 6 9.63 8.95 -7.93
C ARG A 6 9.49 9.67 -6.59
N ILE A 7 9.01 8.96 -5.60
CA ILE A 7 8.99 9.41 -4.20
C ILE A 7 10.33 9.02 -3.59
N VAL A 8 11.09 10.00 -3.10
CA VAL A 8 12.43 9.78 -2.51
C VAL A 8 12.36 9.46 -1.03
N GLU A 9 11.33 9.97 -0.35
CA GLU A 9 11.11 9.77 1.08
C GLU A 9 9.74 9.15 1.31
N ILE A 10 9.73 7.98 1.96
CA ILE A 10 8.50 7.27 2.29
C ILE A 10 7.91 7.85 3.60
N PRO A 11 6.65 8.31 3.59
CA PRO A 11 5.95 8.80 4.79
C PRO A 11 5.90 7.75 5.90
N THR A 12 5.78 8.20 7.15
CA THR A 12 5.71 7.31 8.32
C THR A 12 4.51 6.37 8.25
N GLU A 13 3.37 6.86 7.77
CA GLU A 13 2.14 6.11 7.60
C GLU A 13 2.34 4.90 6.67
N PHE A 14 3.12 5.07 5.59
CA PHE A 14 3.49 3.97 4.70
C PHE A 14 4.46 2.99 5.35
N LYS A 15 5.39 3.46 6.19
CA LYS A 15 6.29 2.57 6.95
C LYS A 15 5.53 1.72 7.95
N GLU A 16 4.52 2.28 8.61
CA GLU A 16 3.66 1.56 9.56
C GLU A 16 2.78 0.51 8.86
N ALA A 17 2.31 0.79 7.65
CA ALA A 17 1.53 -0.16 6.84
C ALA A 17 2.39 -1.17 6.05
N LEU A 18 3.69 -0.92 5.90
CA LEU A 18 4.61 -1.75 5.12
C LEU A 18 4.61 -3.25 5.51
N PRO A 19 4.53 -3.65 6.79
CA PRO A 19 4.47 -5.06 7.17
C PRO A 19 3.25 -5.79 6.59
N ILE A 20 2.12 -5.10 6.41
CA ILE A 20 0.90 -5.67 5.81
C ILE A 20 1.16 -5.96 4.33
N LEU A 21 1.71 -4.98 3.61
CA LEU A 21 2.07 -5.11 2.20
C LEU A 21 3.08 -6.26 2.00
N GLN A 22 4.16 -6.28 2.77
CA GLN A 22 5.19 -7.31 2.70
C GLN A 22 4.65 -8.71 3.03
N LYS A 23 3.68 -8.83 3.94
CA LYS A 23 3.06 -10.12 4.24
C LYS A 23 2.24 -10.65 3.05
N ILE A 24 1.56 -9.77 2.33
CA ILE A 24 0.81 -10.12 1.11
C ILE A 24 1.79 -10.54 0.00
N GLU A 25 2.87 -9.78 -0.19
CA GLU A 25 3.91 -10.12 -1.17
C GLU A 25 4.62 -11.43 -0.85
N ALA A 26 4.93 -11.68 0.43
CA ALA A 26 5.55 -12.93 0.88
C ALA A 26 4.65 -14.16 0.66
N ALA A 27 3.33 -13.96 0.54
CA ALA A 27 2.38 -15.01 0.18
C ALA A 27 2.25 -15.22 -1.34
N GLY A 28 3.00 -14.47 -2.16
CA GLY A 28 3.06 -14.61 -3.61
C GLY A 28 2.06 -13.76 -4.39
N TYR A 29 1.41 -12.79 -3.74
CA TYR A 29 0.48 -11.86 -4.38
C TYR A 29 1.13 -10.50 -4.64
N GLU A 30 0.64 -9.77 -5.63
CA GLU A 30 1.02 -8.37 -5.81
C GLU A 30 0.33 -7.50 -4.76
N ALA A 31 1.02 -6.49 -4.25
CA ALA A 31 0.45 -5.51 -3.33
C ALA A 31 1.05 -4.11 -3.55
N TYR A 32 0.20 -3.09 -3.52
CA TYR A 32 0.61 -1.70 -3.77
C TYR A 32 -0.14 -0.75 -2.85
N PHE A 33 0.55 0.29 -2.37
CA PHE A 33 -0.13 1.47 -1.83
C PHE A 33 -0.87 2.17 -2.97
N VAL A 34 -2.13 2.53 -2.73
CA VAL A 34 -3.00 3.15 -3.74
C VAL A 34 -3.80 4.30 -3.17
N GLY A 35 -4.64 4.91 -4.01
CA GLY A 35 -5.67 5.83 -3.57
C GLY A 35 -5.15 7.21 -3.15
N GLY A 36 -5.88 7.83 -2.22
CA GLY A 36 -5.64 9.20 -1.77
C GLY A 36 -4.27 9.37 -1.12
N SER A 37 -3.82 8.38 -0.36
CA SER A 37 -2.53 8.38 0.32
C SER A 37 -1.34 8.59 -0.62
N VAL A 38 -1.36 7.97 -1.81
CA VAL A 38 -0.33 8.14 -2.85
C VAL A 38 -0.37 9.54 -3.45
N ARG A 39 -1.57 10.02 -3.80
CA ARG A 39 -1.78 11.40 -4.28
C ARG A 39 -1.25 12.40 -3.26
N ASP A 40 -1.61 12.23 -1.99
CA ASP A 40 -1.28 13.18 -0.93
C ASP A 40 0.21 13.16 -0.61
N THR A 41 0.87 12.00 -0.69
CA THR A 41 2.34 11.91 -0.68
C THR A 41 2.98 12.73 -1.79
N ILE A 42 2.50 12.61 -3.04
CA ILE A 42 3.02 13.36 -4.19
C ILE A 42 2.75 14.87 -4.02
N LEU A 43 1.59 15.24 -3.50
CA LEU A 43 1.20 16.64 -3.27
C LEU A 43 1.74 17.24 -1.97
N LYS A 44 2.50 16.48 -1.17
CA LYS A 44 3.00 16.89 0.16
C LYS A 44 1.87 17.33 1.11
N ARG A 45 0.77 16.59 1.10
CA ARG A 45 -0.38 16.78 2.01
C ARG A 45 -0.34 15.75 3.13
N PRO A 46 -0.95 16.04 4.29
CA PRO A 46 -1.12 15.04 5.34
C PRO A 46 -1.87 13.80 4.83
N ILE A 47 -1.44 12.62 5.26
CA ILE A 47 -2.14 11.35 5.00
C ILE A 47 -3.10 11.10 6.17
N HIS A 48 -4.32 10.68 5.86
CA HIS A 48 -5.32 10.32 6.87
C HIS A 48 -5.46 8.81 7.04
N ASP A 49 -5.44 8.10 5.90
CA ASP A 49 -5.61 6.67 5.76
C ASP A 49 -4.64 6.12 4.71
N VAL A 50 -4.24 4.86 4.86
CA VAL A 50 -3.39 4.15 3.91
C VAL A 50 -4.16 2.96 3.35
N ASP A 51 -4.35 2.98 2.03
CA ASP A 51 -5.00 1.90 1.30
C ASP A 51 -3.98 1.00 0.60
N ILE A 52 -4.20 -0.31 0.66
CA ILE A 52 -3.44 -1.31 -0.08
C ILE A 52 -4.39 -2.02 -1.05
N ALA A 53 -4.04 -2.03 -2.33
CA ALA A 53 -4.64 -2.92 -3.32
C ALA A 53 -3.76 -4.16 -3.50
N THR A 54 -4.38 -5.31 -3.74
CA THR A 54 -3.68 -6.57 -3.96
C THR A 54 -4.34 -7.40 -5.05
N SER A 55 -3.56 -8.28 -5.69
CA SER A 55 -4.08 -9.31 -6.58
C SER A 55 -4.79 -10.46 -5.83
N ALA A 56 -4.63 -10.56 -4.51
CA ALA A 56 -5.29 -11.57 -3.69
C ALA A 56 -6.81 -11.33 -3.61
N TYR A 57 -7.59 -12.41 -3.72
CA TYR A 57 -9.03 -12.38 -3.52
C TYR A 57 -9.39 -12.16 -2.04
N PRO A 58 -10.61 -11.65 -1.76
CA PRO A 58 -11.03 -11.38 -0.39
C PRO A 58 -10.95 -12.59 0.57
N SER A 59 -11.15 -13.81 0.09
CA SER A 59 -10.99 -15.03 0.89
C SER A 59 -9.53 -15.29 1.26
N GLU A 60 -8.61 -15.10 0.33
CA GLU A 60 -7.16 -15.32 0.52
C GLU A 60 -6.59 -14.28 1.50
N VAL A 61 -7.03 -13.02 1.40
CA VAL A 61 -6.68 -11.97 2.37
C VAL A 61 -7.15 -12.36 3.77
N LYS A 62 -8.39 -12.84 3.92
CA LYS A 62 -8.91 -13.29 5.22
C LYS A 62 -8.10 -14.46 5.80
N GLU A 63 -7.66 -15.39 4.97
CA GLU A 63 -6.83 -16.53 5.40
C GLU A 63 -5.42 -16.10 5.81
N LEU A 64 -4.84 -15.13 5.11
CA LEU A 64 -3.51 -14.61 5.39
C LEU A 64 -3.46 -13.82 6.71
N PHE A 65 -4.52 -13.06 7.00
CA PHE A 65 -4.66 -12.24 8.21
C PHE A 65 -5.68 -12.87 9.16
N LYS A 66 -5.32 -14.03 9.73
CA LYS A 66 -6.07 -14.61 10.85
C LYS A 66 -6.02 -13.64 12.03
N LYS A 67 -7.19 -13.15 12.44
CA LYS A 67 -7.42 -12.51 13.74
C LYS A 67 -7.87 -13.56 14.75
#